data_AF-A0A7K9LA28-F1
#
_entry.id   AF-A0A7K9LA28-F1
#
_cell.length_a   1.000
_cell.length_b   1.000
_cell.length_c   1.000
_cell.angle_alpha   90.00
_cell.angle_beta   90.00
_cell.angle_gamma   90.00
#
_symmetry.space_group_name_H-M   'P 1'
#
loop_
_entity.id
_entity.type
_entity.pdbx_description
1 polymer ?
#
loop_
_entity_poly.entity_id
_entity_poly.type
_entity_poly.pdbx_seq_one_letter_code
_entity_poly.pdbx_strand_id
1 'polypeptide(L)'
;RDNLEWLARATNWAKFTATASLGVIHKGHEKEALQLMATYLPKDTSPGSAYQEGGGLYALGLIHANHGGDIIDYLLNQLKNASNDIVRHGGSLGLGLAAMGTARQDVYDLLKTNLYQDDAVTGEAAGLALGLVMLGSKNAQAIEDMVGYAQETQHEKILRGLAVGIALVMYGRMEEADALIESLCRDKDPILRRSGMYTVAMAYCGSGNNKAIRRLLHVAVSDVNDDVRRAAVESLGFILFR
;
A
#
# COMPACT_ATOMS: atom_id res chain seq x y z
N ARG A 1 -20.89 -11.05 16.49
CA ARG A 1 -21.72 -12.01 15.74
C ARG A 1 -23.13 -11.46 15.50
N ASP A 2 -23.65 -10.64 16.41
CA ASP A 2 -25.02 -10.09 16.35
C ASP A 2 -25.33 -9.20 15.14
N ASN A 3 -24.31 -8.62 14.48
CA ASN A 3 -24.48 -7.72 13.33
C ASN A 3 -24.24 -8.38 11.94
N LEU A 4 -24.35 -9.71 11.84
CA LEU A 4 -24.16 -10.44 10.58
C LEU A 4 -25.13 -9.97 9.47
N GLU A 5 -26.38 -9.70 9.82
CA GLU A 5 -27.35 -9.15 8.86
C GLU A 5 -26.99 -7.76 8.36
N TRP A 6 -26.38 -6.93 9.21
CA TRP A 6 -25.92 -5.59 8.81
C TRP A 6 -24.78 -5.68 7.79
N LEU A 7 -23.84 -6.60 7.99
CA LEU A 7 -22.75 -6.83 7.04
C LEU A 7 -23.27 -7.39 5.70
N ALA A 8 -24.32 -8.23 5.74
CA ALA A 8 -24.96 -8.74 4.54
C ALA A 8 -25.61 -7.62 3.69
N ARG A 9 -26.17 -6.59 4.34
CA ARG A 9 -26.81 -5.43 3.69
C ARG A 9 -25.82 -4.49 2.98
N ALA A 10 -24.53 -4.52 3.33
CA ALA A 10 -23.52 -3.70 2.65
C ALA A 10 -23.31 -4.15 1.19
N THR A 11 -23.03 -3.20 0.29
CA THR A 11 -22.83 -3.45 -1.14
C THR A 11 -21.45 -2.97 -1.60
N ASN A 12 -20.88 -3.66 -2.59
CA ASN A 12 -19.61 -3.32 -3.24
C ASN A 12 -18.45 -3.07 -2.23
N TRP A 13 -17.72 -1.97 -2.38
CA TRP A 13 -16.59 -1.58 -1.54
C TRP A 13 -16.95 -1.34 -0.06
N ALA A 14 -18.20 -1.03 0.25
CA ALA A 14 -18.65 -0.94 1.64
C ALA A 14 -18.64 -2.33 2.30
N LYS A 15 -19.02 -3.38 1.56
CA LYS A 15 -18.93 -4.77 2.03
C LYS A 15 -17.47 -5.19 2.22
N PHE A 16 -16.60 -4.84 1.28
CA PHE A 16 -15.15 -5.07 1.41
C PHE A 16 -14.59 -4.44 2.70
N THR A 17 -14.91 -3.17 2.93
CA THR A 17 -14.43 -2.41 4.11
C THR A 17 -15.00 -2.99 5.40
N ALA A 18 -16.28 -3.37 5.41
CA ALA A 18 -16.92 -3.99 6.57
C ALA A 18 -16.22 -5.31 6.94
N THR A 19 -15.89 -6.15 5.96
CA THR A 19 -15.14 -7.39 6.21
C THR A 19 -13.69 -7.10 6.64
N ALA A 20 -13.03 -6.13 6.02
CA ALA A 20 -11.67 -5.72 6.39
C ALA A 20 -11.57 -5.23 7.85
N SER A 21 -12.61 -4.56 8.35
CA SER A 21 -12.63 -4.03 9.72
C SER A 21 -12.56 -5.13 10.80
N LEU A 22 -12.99 -6.35 10.49
CA LEU A 22 -12.81 -7.51 11.37
C LEU A 22 -11.33 -7.79 11.64
N GLY A 23 -10.45 -7.55 10.66
CA GLY A 23 -9.01 -7.71 10.83
C GLY A 23 -8.41 -6.75 11.86
N VAL A 24 -8.96 -5.54 11.98
CA VAL A 24 -8.55 -4.57 13.00
C VAL A 24 -9.00 -5.00 14.39
N ILE A 25 -10.24 -5.50 14.51
CA ILE A 25 -10.78 -6.01 15.79
C ILE A 25 -9.96 -7.20 16.29
N HIS A 26 -9.55 -8.08 15.39
CA HIS A 26 -8.81 -9.30 15.73
C HIS A 26 -7.30 -9.16 15.65
N LYS A 27 -6.77 -7.94 15.53
CA LYS A 27 -5.32 -7.68 15.46
C LYS A 27 -4.59 -8.30 16.66
N GLY A 28 -3.54 -9.07 16.39
CA GLY A 28 -2.71 -9.75 17.40
C GLY A 28 -3.20 -11.13 17.86
N HIS A 29 -4.38 -11.59 17.43
CA HIS A 29 -4.88 -12.94 17.75
C HIS A 29 -4.44 -13.98 16.70
N GLU A 30 -3.14 -14.19 16.55
CA GLU A 30 -2.55 -14.98 15.45
C GLU A 30 -3.02 -16.43 15.40
N LYS A 31 -3.20 -17.09 16.55
CA LYS A 31 -3.58 -18.51 16.63
C LYS A 31 -5.02 -18.78 16.21
N GLU A 32 -5.92 -17.83 16.47
CA GLU A 32 -7.35 -17.96 16.18
C GLU A 32 -7.75 -17.24 14.89
N ALA A 33 -6.88 -16.41 14.33
CA ALA A 33 -7.11 -15.59 13.15
C ALA A 33 -7.66 -16.41 11.98
N LEU A 34 -7.02 -17.53 11.65
CA LEU A 34 -7.41 -18.35 10.52
C LEU A 34 -8.79 -19.00 10.75
N GLN A 35 -9.08 -19.45 11.98
CA GLN A 35 -10.36 -20.08 12.32
C GLN A 35 -11.51 -19.06 12.31
N LEU A 36 -11.27 -17.85 12.82
CA LEU A 36 -12.24 -16.76 12.87
C LEU A 36 -12.53 -16.21 11.46
N MET A 37 -11.49 -16.08 10.63
CA MET A 37 -11.60 -15.56 9.27
C MET A 37 -11.99 -16.62 8.24
N ALA A 38 -11.95 -17.91 8.58
CA ALA A 38 -12.30 -19.01 7.67
C ALA A 38 -13.69 -18.86 7.03
N THR A 39 -14.64 -18.16 7.65
CA THR A 39 -15.97 -17.92 7.07
C THR A 39 -15.99 -16.82 6.00
N TYR A 40 -14.95 -15.99 5.95
CA TYR A 40 -14.83 -14.85 5.04
C TYR A 40 -13.72 -15.02 4.00
N LEU A 41 -12.90 -16.08 4.12
CA LEU A 41 -11.86 -16.42 3.15
C LEU A 41 -12.46 -17.14 1.92
N PRO A 42 -11.81 -17.03 0.75
CA PRO A 42 -12.22 -17.76 -0.44
C PRO A 42 -12.29 -19.28 -0.16
N LYS A 43 -13.45 -19.89 -0.40
CA LYS A 43 -13.68 -21.34 -0.29
C LYS A 43 -14.48 -21.81 -1.49
N ASP A 44 -14.15 -22.99 -2.00
CA ASP A 44 -14.89 -23.63 -3.11
C ASP A 44 -16.38 -23.89 -2.80
N THR A 45 -16.79 -23.82 -1.53
CA THR A 45 -18.08 -24.31 -1.03
C THR A 45 -19.06 -23.23 -0.56
N SER A 46 -18.67 -21.94 -0.51
CA SER A 46 -19.58 -20.87 -0.11
C SER A 46 -19.62 -19.75 -1.16
N PRO A 47 -20.81 -19.34 -1.64
CA PRO A 47 -20.95 -18.21 -2.54
C PRO A 47 -20.81 -16.90 -1.73
N GLY A 48 -19.59 -16.60 -1.31
CA GLY A 48 -19.23 -15.28 -0.81
C GLY A 48 -19.28 -14.26 -1.96
N SER A 49 -19.59 -13.01 -1.67
CA SER A 49 -19.34 -11.94 -2.64
C SER A 49 -17.82 -11.76 -2.78
N ALA A 50 -17.31 -11.54 -3.99
CA ALA A 50 -15.88 -11.27 -4.22
C ALA A 50 -15.31 -10.15 -3.33
N TYR A 51 -16.14 -9.15 -2.97
CA TYR A 51 -15.79 -8.08 -2.04
C TYR A 51 -15.58 -8.58 -0.60
N GLN A 52 -16.38 -9.56 -0.16
CA GLN A 52 -16.22 -10.17 1.16
C GLN A 52 -14.95 -11.04 1.19
N GLU A 53 -14.70 -11.82 0.14
CA GLU A 53 -13.51 -12.66 0.02
C GLU A 53 -12.21 -11.83 -0.01
N GLY A 54 -12.17 -10.79 -0.86
CA GLY A 54 -11.06 -9.85 -0.90
C GLY A 54 -10.87 -9.11 0.44
N GLY A 55 -11.97 -8.67 1.07
CA GLY A 55 -11.91 -8.03 2.38
C GLY A 55 -11.44 -8.98 3.48
N GLY A 56 -11.74 -10.28 3.36
CA GLY A 56 -11.27 -11.33 4.25
C GLY A 56 -9.75 -11.55 4.15
N LEU A 57 -9.20 -11.57 2.93
CA LEU A 57 -7.75 -11.64 2.72
C LEU A 57 -7.03 -10.41 3.26
N TYR A 58 -7.60 -9.22 3.06
CA TYR A 58 -7.03 -7.99 3.61
C TYR A 58 -7.07 -7.97 5.15
N ALA A 59 -8.19 -8.40 5.74
CA ALA A 59 -8.32 -8.57 7.19
C ALA A 59 -7.29 -9.57 7.75
N LEU A 60 -7.03 -10.67 7.06
CA LEU A 60 -6.01 -11.63 7.47
C LEU A 60 -4.61 -10.99 7.50
N GLY A 61 -4.27 -10.21 6.47
CA GLY A 61 -3.01 -9.44 6.45
C GLY A 61 -2.92 -8.37 7.55
N LEU A 62 -4.03 -7.73 7.92
CA LEU A 62 -4.09 -6.78 9.04
C LEU A 62 -3.84 -7.46 10.39
N ILE A 63 -4.34 -8.67 10.59
CA ILE A 63 -4.12 -9.43 11.83
C ILE A 63 -2.65 -9.82 11.98
N HIS A 64 -2.02 -10.24 10.88
CA HIS A 64 -0.64 -10.71 10.82
C HIS A 64 0.35 -9.64 10.36
N ALA A 65 0.00 -8.36 10.50
CA ALA A 65 0.87 -7.27 10.07
C ALA A 65 2.24 -7.36 10.77
N ASN A 66 3.32 -7.38 9.99
CA ASN A 66 4.71 -7.55 10.44
C ASN A 66 5.07 -8.90 11.10
N HIS A 67 4.11 -9.83 11.25
CA HIS A 67 4.29 -11.16 11.85
C HIS A 67 3.83 -12.25 10.88
N GLY A 68 4.08 -12.01 9.59
CA GLY A 68 3.45 -12.74 8.50
C GLY A 68 3.88 -14.19 8.32
N GLY A 69 4.97 -14.66 8.94
CA GLY A 69 5.47 -16.05 8.91
C GLY A 69 4.87 -16.98 7.84
N ASP A 70 4.09 -17.97 8.29
CA ASP A 70 3.42 -18.96 7.43
C ASP A 70 2.24 -18.38 6.61
N ILE A 71 1.69 -17.24 7.04
CA ILE A 71 0.56 -16.57 6.37
C ILE A 71 0.99 -15.89 5.07
N ILE A 72 2.25 -15.45 4.96
CA ILE A 72 2.79 -14.89 3.73
C ILE A 72 2.68 -15.93 2.60
N ASP A 73 3.11 -17.17 2.86
CA ASP A 73 3.09 -18.22 1.83
C ASP A 73 1.64 -18.63 1.47
N TYR A 74 0.73 -18.63 2.46
CA TYR A 74 -0.70 -18.81 2.20
C TYR A 74 -1.27 -17.70 1.31
N LEU A 75 -1.05 -16.42 1.66
CA LEU A 75 -1.52 -15.26 0.89
C LEU A 75 -0.89 -15.23 -0.50
N LEU A 76 0.37 -15.61 -0.63
CA LEU A 76 1.08 -15.69 -1.90
C LEU A 76 0.47 -16.75 -2.82
N ASN A 77 0.10 -17.91 -2.28
CA ASN A 77 -0.58 -18.96 -3.04
C ASN A 77 -2.02 -18.54 -3.42
N GLN A 78 -2.76 -17.90 -2.51
CA GLN A 78 -4.08 -17.36 -2.80
C GLN A 78 -4.03 -16.29 -3.90
N LEU A 79 -3.03 -15.40 -3.87
CA LEU A 79 -2.86 -14.37 -4.89
C LEU A 79 -2.52 -14.95 -6.27
N LYS A 80 -1.71 -16.01 -6.33
CA LYS A 80 -1.41 -16.73 -7.58
C LYS A 80 -2.65 -17.40 -8.19
N ASN A 81 -3.52 -17.96 -7.35
CA ASN A 81 -4.72 -18.68 -7.79
C ASN A 81 -5.94 -17.78 -8.00
N ALA A 82 -5.89 -16.53 -7.51
CA ALA A 82 -6.99 -15.59 -7.63
C ALA A 82 -7.26 -15.24 -9.10
N SER A 83 -8.49 -15.48 -9.56
CA SER A 83 -8.98 -15.11 -10.88
C SER A 83 -9.71 -13.77 -10.91
N ASN A 84 -10.18 -13.30 -9.75
CA ASN A 84 -11.02 -12.11 -9.62
C ASN A 84 -10.21 -10.92 -9.10
N ASP A 85 -10.35 -9.77 -9.76
CA ASP A 85 -9.55 -8.57 -9.48
C ASP A 85 -9.76 -8.02 -8.07
N ILE A 86 -10.98 -8.14 -7.53
CA ILE A 86 -11.29 -7.70 -6.15
C ILE A 86 -10.58 -8.58 -5.12
N VAL A 87 -10.47 -9.88 -5.39
CA VAL A 87 -9.77 -10.84 -4.52
C VAL A 87 -8.26 -10.62 -4.62
N ARG A 88 -7.73 -10.35 -5.83
CA ARG A 88 -6.32 -9.96 -6.03
C ARG A 88 -5.97 -8.65 -5.33
N HIS A 89 -6.87 -7.68 -5.35
CA HIS A 89 -6.71 -6.41 -4.65
C HIS A 89 -6.57 -6.62 -3.14
N GLY A 90 -7.53 -7.34 -2.52
CA GLY A 90 -7.47 -7.65 -1.09
C GLY A 90 -6.28 -8.53 -0.70
N GLY A 91 -5.95 -9.51 -1.55
CA GLY A 91 -4.77 -10.36 -1.38
C GLY A 91 -3.46 -9.59 -1.48
N SER A 92 -3.33 -8.64 -2.41
CA SER A 92 -2.12 -7.82 -2.57
C SER A 92 -1.93 -6.89 -1.37
N LEU A 93 -2.99 -6.23 -0.90
CA LEU A 93 -2.93 -5.41 0.32
C LEU A 93 -2.58 -6.25 1.55
N GLY A 94 -3.23 -7.40 1.73
CA GLY A 94 -2.98 -8.29 2.85
C GLY A 94 -1.56 -8.84 2.84
N LEU A 95 -1.06 -9.25 1.67
CA LEU A 95 0.31 -9.74 1.48
C LEU A 95 1.34 -8.66 1.77
N GLY A 96 1.11 -7.43 1.30
CA GLY A 96 1.99 -6.28 1.58
C GLY A 96 2.12 -5.98 3.08
N LEU A 97 1.03 -6.09 3.84
CA LEU A 97 1.04 -5.91 5.29
C LEU A 97 1.74 -7.05 6.03
N ALA A 98 1.49 -8.29 5.61
CA ALA A 98 2.10 -9.47 6.23
C ALA A 98 3.61 -9.52 5.98
N ALA A 99 4.04 -9.15 4.76
CA ALA A 99 5.44 -9.15 4.33
C ALA A 99 6.15 -7.80 4.50
N MET A 100 5.58 -6.89 5.28
CA MET A 100 6.13 -5.54 5.47
C MET A 100 7.57 -5.59 6.00
N GLY A 101 8.50 -4.89 5.35
CA GLY A 101 9.90 -4.81 5.76
C GLY A 101 10.70 -6.11 5.67
N THR A 102 10.15 -7.18 5.12
CA THR A 102 10.87 -8.46 4.95
C THR A 102 11.87 -8.43 3.78
N ALA A 103 11.70 -7.48 2.84
CA ALA A 103 12.48 -7.38 1.61
C ALA A 103 12.56 -8.69 0.80
N ARG A 104 11.51 -9.52 0.89
CA ARG A 104 11.38 -10.79 0.17
C ARG A 104 11.16 -10.55 -1.34
N GLN A 105 12.10 -11.02 -2.15
CA GLN A 105 12.07 -10.81 -3.60
C GLN A 105 10.97 -11.61 -4.30
N ASP A 106 10.65 -12.80 -3.80
CA ASP A 106 9.60 -13.67 -4.35
C ASP A 106 8.20 -13.04 -4.25
N VAL A 107 7.92 -12.36 -3.13
CA VAL A 107 6.71 -11.57 -2.93
C VAL A 107 6.69 -10.36 -3.87
N TYR A 108 7.84 -9.67 -4.01
CA TYR A 108 7.98 -8.51 -4.88
C TYR A 108 7.74 -8.86 -6.35
N ASP A 109 8.34 -9.94 -6.86
CA ASP A 109 8.21 -10.35 -8.26
C ASP A 109 6.76 -10.73 -8.62
N LEU A 110 6.04 -11.36 -7.69
CA LEU A 110 4.62 -11.67 -7.87
C LEU A 110 3.77 -10.38 -7.91
N LEU A 111 3.98 -9.46 -6.98
CA LEU A 111 3.26 -8.18 -6.95
C LEU A 111 3.59 -7.33 -8.20
N LYS A 112 4.83 -7.37 -8.68
CA LYS A 112 5.26 -6.73 -9.93
C LYS A 112 4.54 -7.33 -11.14
N THR A 113 4.38 -8.65 -11.18
CA THR A 113 3.61 -9.32 -12.24
C THR A 113 2.15 -8.85 -12.24
N ASN A 114 1.52 -8.70 -11.07
CA ASN A 114 0.16 -8.19 -10.96
C ASN A 114 0.04 -6.71 -11.33
N LEU A 115 1.07 -5.91 -11.05
CA LEU A 115 1.13 -4.52 -11.49
C LEU A 115 1.14 -4.40 -13.02
N TYR A 116 1.92 -5.26 -13.70
CA TYR A 116 2.02 -5.30 -15.16
C TYR A 116 0.80 -5.89 -15.88
N GLN A 117 -0.15 -6.47 -15.15
CA GLN A 117 -1.46 -6.82 -15.74
C GLN A 117 -2.31 -5.58 -16.03
N ASP A 118 -1.90 -4.40 -15.55
CA ASP A 118 -2.51 -3.08 -15.77
C ASP A 118 -4.00 -3.00 -15.41
N ASP A 119 -4.45 -3.85 -14.48
CA ASP A 119 -5.78 -3.72 -13.88
C ASP A 119 -5.80 -2.58 -12.86
N ALA A 120 -6.71 -1.63 -13.04
CA ALA A 120 -6.75 -0.39 -12.24
C ALA A 120 -7.00 -0.64 -10.74
N VAL A 121 -7.71 -1.72 -10.38
CA VAL A 121 -8.05 -2.03 -8.98
C VAL A 121 -6.90 -2.79 -8.32
N THR A 122 -6.43 -3.86 -8.96
CA THR A 122 -5.33 -4.68 -8.45
C THR A 122 -4.01 -3.90 -8.43
N GLY A 123 -3.75 -3.08 -9.45
CA GLY A 123 -2.51 -2.30 -9.58
C GLY A 123 -2.33 -1.25 -8.50
N GLU A 124 -3.41 -0.62 -8.01
CA GLU A 124 -3.34 0.31 -6.87
C GLU A 124 -2.86 -0.41 -5.59
N ALA A 125 -3.43 -1.58 -5.30
CA ALA A 125 -3.04 -2.40 -4.16
C ALA A 125 -1.62 -2.97 -4.31
N ALA A 126 -1.27 -3.43 -5.51
CA ALA A 126 0.07 -3.95 -5.80
C ALA A 126 1.13 -2.86 -5.64
N GLY A 127 0.89 -1.65 -6.14
CA GLY A 127 1.83 -0.52 -5.99
C GLY A 127 2.11 -0.15 -4.53
N LEU A 128 1.07 -0.15 -3.69
CA LEU A 128 1.22 0.04 -2.24
C LEU A 128 1.98 -1.12 -1.58
N ALA A 129 1.61 -2.36 -1.93
CA ALA A 129 2.21 -3.56 -1.36
C ALA A 129 3.70 -3.68 -1.69
N LEU A 130 4.13 -3.32 -2.91
CA LEU A 130 5.54 -3.27 -3.29
C LEU A 130 6.35 -2.37 -2.35
N GLY A 131 5.82 -1.18 -2.05
CA GLY A 131 6.45 -0.24 -1.11
C GLY A 131 6.50 -0.74 0.33
N LEU A 132 5.45 -1.44 0.79
CA LEU A 132 5.41 -2.03 2.13
C LEU A 132 6.43 -3.17 2.29
N VAL A 133 6.55 -4.06 1.29
CA VAL A 133 7.52 -5.17 1.31
C VAL A 133 8.96 -4.64 1.32
N MET A 134 9.22 -3.62 0.51
CA MET A 134 10.54 -2.99 0.35
C MET A 134 10.75 -1.78 1.29
N LEU A 135 9.95 -1.66 2.35
CA LEU A 135 9.99 -0.54 3.29
C LEU A 135 11.41 -0.34 3.84
N GLY A 136 11.96 0.84 3.60
CA GLY A 136 13.28 1.22 4.09
C GLY A 136 14.42 0.29 3.64
N SER A 137 14.30 -0.40 2.50
CA SER A 137 15.38 -1.24 1.95
C SER A 137 16.35 -0.44 1.09
N LYS A 138 15.90 0.65 0.46
CA LYS A 138 16.64 1.41 -0.59
C LYS A 138 17.11 0.51 -1.73
N ASN A 139 16.31 -0.48 -2.10
CA ASN A 139 16.60 -1.31 -3.26
C ASN A 139 16.48 -0.45 -4.54
N ALA A 140 17.60 -0.21 -5.23
CA ALA A 140 17.66 0.61 -6.43
C ALA A 140 16.76 0.05 -7.54
N GLN A 141 16.71 -1.27 -7.69
CA GLN A 141 15.86 -1.93 -8.68
C GLN A 141 14.38 -1.65 -8.41
N ALA A 142 13.97 -1.69 -7.14
CA ALA A 142 12.58 -1.43 -6.79
C ALA A 142 12.18 0.02 -7.09
N ILE A 143 13.06 0.97 -6.83
CA ILE A 143 12.83 2.38 -7.12
C ILE A 143 12.74 2.61 -8.63
N GLU A 144 13.67 2.05 -9.40
CA GLU A 144 13.71 2.20 -10.86
C GLU A 144 12.48 1.58 -11.52
N ASP A 145 12.11 0.36 -11.12
CA ASP A 145 10.92 -0.32 -11.60
C ASP A 145 9.64 0.49 -11.31
N MET A 146 9.49 0.98 -10.07
CA MET A 146 8.28 1.70 -9.65
C MET A 146 8.18 3.08 -10.28
N VAL A 147 9.29 3.81 -10.40
CA VAL A 147 9.31 5.14 -11.04
C VAL A 147 9.07 5.01 -12.55
N GLY A 148 9.72 4.04 -13.20
CA GLY A 148 9.52 3.76 -14.62
C GLY A 148 8.07 3.45 -14.93
N TYR A 149 7.46 2.51 -14.20
CA TYR A 149 6.06 2.16 -14.44
C TYR A 149 5.09 3.30 -14.07
N ALA A 150 5.40 4.10 -13.05
CA ALA A 150 4.58 5.24 -12.67
C ALA A 150 4.53 6.33 -13.75
N GLN A 151 5.58 6.49 -14.57
CA GLN A 151 5.59 7.43 -15.69
C GLN A 151 4.90 6.88 -16.94
N GLU A 152 4.84 5.56 -17.09
CA GLU A 152 4.23 4.91 -18.26
C GLU A 152 2.71 4.73 -18.11
N THR A 153 2.22 4.41 -16.91
CA THR A 153 0.81 4.09 -16.69
C THR A 153 -0.11 5.30 -16.87
N GLN A 154 -1.24 5.08 -17.55
CA GLN A 154 -2.32 6.08 -17.67
C GLN A 154 -3.37 5.94 -16.57
N HIS A 155 -3.26 4.91 -15.73
CA HIS A 155 -4.23 4.64 -14.67
C HIS A 155 -3.90 5.43 -13.41
N GLU A 156 -4.68 6.47 -13.16
CA GLU A 156 -4.53 7.35 -11.99
C GLU A 156 -4.48 6.58 -10.66
N LYS A 157 -5.27 5.50 -10.53
CA LYS A 157 -5.29 4.63 -9.33
C LYS A 157 -3.94 3.95 -9.09
N ILE A 158 -3.36 3.38 -10.15
CA ILE A 158 -2.06 2.69 -10.08
C ILE A 158 -0.97 3.70 -9.72
N LEU A 159 -0.99 4.86 -10.39
CA LEU A 159 -0.06 5.96 -10.12
C LEU A 159 -0.11 6.42 -8.66
N ARG A 160 -1.32 6.52 -8.07
CA ARG A 160 -1.49 6.88 -6.65
C ARG A 160 -0.90 5.81 -5.71
N GLY A 161 -1.11 4.53 -6.01
CA GLY A 161 -0.55 3.42 -5.22
C GLY A 161 0.98 3.40 -5.28
N LEU A 162 1.55 3.51 -6.48
CA LEU A 162 3.00 3.59 -6.68
C LEU A 162 3.62 4.84 -6.06
N ALA A 163 2.96 5.99 -6.16
CA ALA A 163 3.41 7.24 -5.56
C ALA A 163 3.67 7.11 -4.05
N VAL A 164 2.78 6.42 -3.33
CA VAL A 164 2.98 6.16 -1.90
C VAL A 164 4.01 5.04 -1.69
N GLY A 165 3.97 4.00 -2.53
CA GLY A 165 4.93 2.90 -2.46
C GLY A 165 6.39 3.34 -2.58
N ILE A 166 6.69 4.24 -3.53
CA ILE A 166 8.03 4.83 -3.72
C ILE A 166 8.51 5.55 -2.45
N ALA A 167 7.61 6.32 -1.81
CA ALA A 167 7.94 7.03 -0.57
C ALA A 167 8.27 6.06 0.58
N LEU A 168 7.58 4.92 0.67
CA LEU A 168 7.84 3.90 1.70
C LEU A 168 9.21 3.24 1.53
N VAL A 169 9.65 2.97 0.29
CA VAL A 169 10.99 2.38 0.05
C VAL A 169 12.13 3.25 0.60
N MET A 170 11.93 4.58 0.60
CA MET A 170 12.91 5.58 1.08
C MET A 170 12.79 5.91 2.57
N TYR A 171 12.01 5.17 3.35
CA TYR A 171 11.83 5.42 4.77
C TYR A 171 13.17 5.45 5.53
N GLY A 172 13.44 6.58 6.21
CA GLY A 172 14.64 6.79 7.03
C GLY A 172 15.97 6.93 6.28
N ARG A 173 15.95 7.20 4.96
CA ARG A 173 17.17 7.32 4.13
C ARG A 173 17.75 8.73 3.98
N MET A 174 17.07 9.76 4.52
CA MET A 174 17.54 11.15 4.55
C MET A 174 18.09 11.65 3.20
N GLU A 175 19.34 12.13 3.14
CA GLU A 175 19.95 12.77 1.97
C GLU A 175 20.02 11.84 0.74
N GLU A 176 20.01 10.52 0.93
CA GLU A 176 20.04 9.57 -0.18
C GLU A 176 18.77 9.62 -1.04
N ALA A 177 17.66 10.13 -0.49
CA ALA A 177 16.41 10.30 -1.21
C ALA A 177 16.36 11.61 -2.02
N ASP A 178 17.30 12.54 -1.84
CA ASP A 178 17.20 13.89 -2.43
C ASP A 178 17.17 13.87 -3.96
N ALA A 179 17.95 12.99 -4.60
CA ALA A 179 17.95 12.86 -6.06
C ALA A 179 16.59 12.40 -6.60
N LEU A 180 15.97 11.43 -5.94
CA LEU A 180 14.64 10.94 -6.30
C LEU A 180 13.57 12.01 -6.06
N ILE A 181 13.63 12.72 -4.93
CA ILE A 181 12.72 13.81 -4.59
C ILE A 181 12.77 14.90 -5.66
N GLU A 182 13.97 15.31 -6.09
CA GLU A 182 14.11 16.35 -7.11
C GLU A 182 13.55 15.91 -8.47
N SER A 183 13.74 14.64 -8.85
CA SER A 183 13.14 14.09 -10.06
C SER A 183 11.61 14.15 -10.00
N LEU A 184 11.03 13.63 -8.92
CA LEU A 184 9.57 13.56 -8.73
C LEU A 184 8.92 14.95 -8.66
N CYS A 185 9.59 15.94 -8.05
CA CYS A 185 9.06 17.30 -7.94
C CYS A 185 9.04 18.06 -9.27
N ARG A 186 9.88 17.67 -10.23
CA ARG A 186 9.95 18.31 -11.56
C ARG A 186 8.98 17.70 -12.56
N ASP A 187 8.32 16.60 -12.19
CA ASP A 187 7.42 15.91 -13.09
C ASP A 187 6.17 16.74 -13.41
N LYS A 188 5.67 16.58 -14.64
CA LYS A 188 4.46 17.24 -15.12
C LYS A 188 3.24 16.74 -14.36
N ASP A 189 3.24 15.47 -13.96
CA ASP A 189 2.10 14.85 -13.31
C ASP A 189 2.01 15.24 -11.82
N PRO A 190 0.87 15.82 -11.38
CA PRO A 190 0.71 16.24 -9.99
C PRO A 190 0.83 15.09 -8.98
N ILE A 191 0.47 13.86 -9.36
CA ILE A 191 0.53 12.70 -8.46
C ILE A 191 1.98 12.29 -8.17
N LEU A 192 2.88 12.43 -9.16
CA LEU A 192 4.31 12.21 -8.96
C LEU A 192 4.93 13.33 -8.11
N ARG A 193 4.53 14.59 -8.31
CA ARG A 193 4.95 15.68 -7.40
C ARG A 193 4.48 15.44 -5.96
N ARG A 194 3.25 14.93 -5.81
CA ARG A 194 2.71 14.51 -4.51
C ARG A 194 3.53 13.36 -3.90
N SER A 195 3.93 12.37 -4.69
CA SER A 195 4.88 11.31 -4.28
C SER A 195 6.19 11.90 -3.75
N GLY A 196 6.72 12.92 -4.43
CA GLY A 196 7.91 13.64 -3.98
C GLY A 196 7.74 14.21 -2.58
N MET A 197 6.59 14.79 -2.25
CA MET A 197 6.32 15.33 -0.90
C MET A 197 6.27 14.22 0.15
N TYR A 198 5.59 13.11 -0.13
CA TYR A 198 5.57 11.96 0.78
C TYR A 198 6.95 11.31 0.92
N THR A 199 7.77 11.31 -0.13
CA THR A 199 9.15 10.81 -0.08
C THR A 199 10.01 11.69 0.83
N VAL A 200 9.85 13.02 0.79
CA VAL A 200 10.49 13.94 1.75
C VAL A 200 10.06 13.59 3.19
N ALA A 201 8.76 13.39 3.40
CA ALA A 201 8.20 13.06 4.72
C ALA A 201 8.80 11.77 5.30
N MET A 202 8.83 10.70 4.50
CA MET A 202 9.30 9.38 4.92
C MET A 202 10.82 9.32 5.07
N ALA A 203 11.58 10.00 4.20
CA ALA A 203 13.03 10.02 4.27
C ALA A 203 13.56 10.81 5.48
N TYR A 204 12.91 11.92 5.83
CA TYR A 204 13.31 12.84 6.90
C TYR A 204 12.45 12.75 8.17
N CYS A 205 11.68 11.68 8.32
CA CYS A 205 10.79 11.46 9.47
C CYS A 205 11.56 11.58 10.80
N GLY A 206 11.08 12.43 11.72
CA GLY A 206 11.69 12.67 13.04
C GLY A 206 13.06 13.38 13.05
N SER A 207 13.58 13.82 11.90
CA SER A 207 14.92 14.45 11.82
C SER A 207 14.92 15.94 12.18
N GLY A 208 13.80 16.65 11.97
CA GLY A 208 13.74 18.11 12.10
C GLY A 208 14.62 18.88 11.11
N ASN A 209 14.97 18.30 9.95
CA ASN A 209 15.89 18.94 9.01
C ASN A 209 15.30 20.21 8.36
N ASN A 210 15.98 21.34 8.55
CA ASN A 210 15.60 22.64 7.98
C ASN A 210 15.52 22.65 6.44
N LYS A 211 16.37 21.87 5.75
CA LYS A 211 16.34 21.77 4.28
C LYS A 211 15.00 21.19 3.80
N ALA A 212 14.57 20.09 4.42
CA ALA A 212 13.33 19.40 4.08
C ALA A 212 12.10 20.27 4.41
N ILE A 213 12.08 20.92 5.58
CA ILE A 213 11.01 21.85 5.99
C ILE A 213 10.88 23.01 5.01
N ARG A 214 12.00 23.66 4.65
CA ARG A 214 12.00 24.78 3.70
C ARG A 214 11.47 24.37 2.33
N ARG A 215 11.85 23.17 1.85
CA ARG A 215 11.37 22.63 0.57
C ARG A 215 9.86 22.41 0.59
N LEU A 216 9.32 21.78 1.63
CA LEU A 216 7.88 21.55 1.76
C LEU A 216 7.07 22.85 1.85
N LEU A 217 7.55 23.82 2.64
CA LEU A 217 6.89 25.14 2.75
C LEU A 217 6.88 25.89 1.42
N HIS A 218 7.95 25.78 0.63
CA HIS A 218 7.99 26.36 -0.70
C HIS A 218 6.93 25.74 -1.60
N VAL A 219 6.89 24.40 -1.70
CA VAL A 219 5.94 23.68 -2.56
C VAL A 219 4.48 23.91 -2.13
N ALA A 220 4.20 24.02 -0.83
CA ALA A 220 2.86 24.32 -0.32
C ALA A 220 2.28 25.66 -0.82
N VAL A 221 3.15 26.61 -1.18
CA VAL A 221 2.78 27.93 -1.70
C VAL A 221 2.94 28.01 -3.22
N SER A 222 3.95 27.36 -3.79
CA SER A 222 4.32 27.52 -5.20
C SER A 222 3.61 26.56 -6.16
N ASP A 223 3.18 25.37 -5.71
CA ASP A 223 2.49 24.43 -6.59
C ASP A 223 1.07 24.90 -6.91
N VAL A 224 0.62 24.63 -8.12
CA VAL A 224 -0.73 24.98 -8.59
C VAL A 224 -1.78 23.96 -8.16
N ASN A 225 -1.37 22.74 -7.82
CA ASN A 225 -2.29 21.64 -7.50
C ASN A 225 -2.55 21.54 -6.00
N ASP A 226 -3.83 21.57 -5.62
CA ASP A 226 -4.23 21.53 -4.21
C ASP A 226 -3.89 20.23 -3.49
N ASP A 227 -3.87 19.08 -4.17
CA ASP A 227 -3.47 17.81 -3.54
C ASP A 227 -1.97 17.78 -3.22
N VAL A 228 -1.13 18.39 -4.07
CA VAL A 228 0.32 18.52 -3.82
C VAL A 228 0.55 19.48 -2.66
N ARG A 229 -0.15 20.62 -2.64
CA ARG A 229 -0.08 21.59 -1.54
C ARG A 229 -0.50 20.97 -0.22
N ARG A 230 -1.61 20.20 -0.22
CA ARG A 230 -2.08 19.47 0.95
C ARG A 230 -1.04 18.46 1.43
N ALA A 231 -0.51 17.62 0.54
CA ALA A 231 0.52 16.65 0.89
C ALA A 231 1.79 17.29 1.44
N ALA A 232 2.19 18.46 0.93
CA ALA A 232 3.35 19.20 1.43
C ALA A 232 3.16 19.65 2.89
N VAL A 233 1.95 20.14 3.23
CA VAL A 233 1.61 20.55 4.60
C VAL A 233 1.47 19.35 5.53
N GLU A 234 0.83 18.26 5.08
CA GLU A 234 0.75 16.98 5.82
C GLU A 234 2.15 16.45 6.15
N SER A 235 3.07 16.53 5.19
CA SER A 235 4.45 16.04 5.28
C SER A 235 5.29 16.75 6.36
N LEU A 236 4.95 17.99 6.71
CA LEU A 236 5.62 18.71 7.80
C LEU A 236 5.42 18.02 9.15
N GLY A 237 4.25 17.40 9.36
CA GLY A 237 3.94 16.67 10.60
C GLY A 237 4.90 15.51 10.85
N PHE A 238 5.25 14.75 9.80
CA PHE A 238 6.19 13.62 9.91
C PHE A 238 7.62 14.06 10.23
N ILE A 239 8.08 15.19 9.70
CA ILE A 239 9.44 15.69 9.93
C ILE A 239 9.59 16.31 11.31
N LEU A 240 8.53 16.97 11.81
CA LEU A 240 8.52 17.69 13.09
C LEU A 240 8.04 16.83 14.27
N PHE A 241 7.66 15.57 14.03
CA PHE A 241 7.28 14.64 15.07
C PHE A 241 8.44 14.45 16.06
N ARG A 242 8.18 14.74 17.35
CA ARG A 242 9.08 14.57 18.49
C ARG A 242 8.49 13.54 19.44
#